data_AF-A0A1F4HGR5-F1
#
_entry.id   AF-A0A1F4HGR5-F1
#
_cell.length_a   1.000
_cell.length_b   1.000
_cell.length_c   1.000
_cell.angle_alpha   90.00
_cell.angle_beta   90.00
_cell.angle_gamma   90.00
#
_symmetry.space_group_name_H-M   'P 1'
#
loop_
_entity.id
_entity.type
_entity.pdbx_description
1 polymer ?
#
loop_
_entity_poly.entity_id
_entity_poly.type
_entity_poly.pdbx_seq_one_letter_code
_entity_poly.pdbx_strand_id
1 'polypeptide(L)' 'MVHHSSSHLHRALSTATGEVFGGHVAPDCIVRATAEVLLALLPEWEFGREPDALTGYDELVVRARGK' A
#
# COMPACT_ATOMS: atom_id res chain seq x y z
N MET A 1 -11.49 -15.49 10.32
CA MET A 1 -10.96 -14.20 10.82
C MET A 1 -10.15 -13.60 9.69
N VAL A 2 -10.68 -12.57 9.02
CA VAL A 2 -10.01 -11.96 7.87
C VAL A 2 -8.87 -11.11 8.42
N HIS A 3 -7.61 -11.48 8.16
CA HIS A 3 -6.48 -10.60 8.42
C HIS A 3 -6.61 -9.40 7.48
N HIS A 4 -6.88 -8.21 8.02
CA HIS A 4 -6.75 -6.97 7.26
C HIS A 4 -5.25 -6.71 7.05
N SER A 5 -4.66 -7.26 6.00
CA SER A 5 -3.33 -6.88 5.54
C SER A 5 -3.37 -5.42 5.08
N SER A 6 -2.73 -4.50 5.82
CA SER A 6 -2.72 -3.09 5.44
C SER A 6 -1.78 -2.85 4.25
N SER A 7 -2.31 -2.28 3.17
CA SER A 7 -1.50 -1.91 2.00
C SER A 7 -0.69 -0.66 2.31
N HIS A 8 0.61 -0.68 2.05
CA HIS A 8 1.47 0.51 2.18
C HIS A 8 1.59 1.19 0.80
N LEU A 9 0.71 2.17 0.55
CA LEU A 9 0.64 2.87 -0.73
C LEU A 9 1.12 4.32 -0.61
N HIS A 10 1.82 4.79 -1.64
CA HIS A 10 2.25 6.18 -1.80
C HIS A 10 1.73 6.72 -3.13
N ARG A 11 1.52 8.03 -3.21
CA ARG A 11 1.01 8.68 -4.42
C ARG A 11 1.70 10.01 -4.66
N ALA A 12 1.86 10.36 -5.93
CA ALA A 12 2.14 11.71 -6.40
C ALA A 12 0.92 12.24 -7.18
N LEU A 13 0.51 13.48 -6.92
CA LEU A 13 -0.62 14.16 -7.57
C LEU A 13 -0.15 15.49 -8.14
N SER A 14 -0.63 15.86 -9.33
CA SER A 14 -0.44 17.18 -9.90
C SER A 14 -1.71 18.02 -9.85
N THR A 15 -1.58 19.32 -9.56
CA THR A 15 -2.68 20.29 -9.72
C THR A 15 -2.88 20.68 -11.18
N ALA A 16 -3.90 21.49 -11.46
CA ALA A 16 -4.12 22.09 -12.77
C ALA A 16 -3.00 23.06 -13.20
N THR A 17 -2.20 23.58 -12.26
CA THR A 17 -1.06 24.47 -12.55
C THR A 17 0.27 23.72 -12.68
N GLY A 18 0.27 22.39 -12.49
CA GLY A 18 1.47 21.56 -12.59
C GLY A 18 2.28 21.43 -11.29
N GLU A 19 1.82 22.02 -10.18
CA GLU A 19 2.40 21.76 -8.86
C GLU A 19 2.18 20.30 -8.46
N VAL A 20 3.19 19.66 -7.86
CA VAL A 20 3.16 18.25 -7.48
C VAL A 20 3.20 18.08 -5.97
N PHE A 21 2.27 17.28 -5.44
CA PHE A 21 2.22 16.85 -4.04
C PHE A 21 2.42 15.34 -3.95
N GLY A 22 3.09 14.89 -2.88
CA GLY A 22 3.33 13.47 -2.65
C GLY A 22 3.20 13.07 -1.19
N GLY A 23 2.92 11.79 -0.95
CA GLY A 23 2.87 11.23 0.40
C GLY A 23 2.17 9.87 0.48
N HIS A 24 1.89 9.46 1.73
CA HIS A 24 1.12 8.26 2.03
C HIS A 24 -0.33 8.39 1.55
N VAL A 25 -0.86 7.33 0.96
CA VAL A 25 -2.27 7.28 0.54
C VAL A 25 -3.14 7.08 1.78
N ALA A 26 -3.88 8.10 2.16
CA ALA A 26 -4.93 8.01 3.16
C ALA A 26 -6.24 7.46 2.55
N PRO A 27 -7.18 6.99 3.40
CA PRO A 27 -8.56 6.79 2.99
C PRO A 27 -9.15 8.02 2.29
N ASP A 28 -10.24 7.83 1.56
CA ASP A 28 -11.01 8.89 0.88
C ASP A 28 -10.28 9.58 -0.27
N CYS A 29 -9.36 8.87 -0.92
CA CYS A 29 -8.82 9.25 -2.22
C CYS A 29 -9.84 8.97 -3.35
N ILE A 30 -10.69 9.95 -3.66
CA ILE A 30 -11.75 9.82 -4.66
C ILE A 30 -11.22 9.95 -6.09
N VAL A 31 -11.59 9.00 -6.94
CA VAL A 31 -11.32 9.04 -8.39
C VAL A 31 -12.24 10.06 -9.05
N ARG A 32 -11.66 11.11 -9.65
CA ARG A 32 -12.46 12.14 -10.34
C ARG A 32 -13.03 11.68 -11.67
N ALA A 33 -12.24 10.97 -12.47
CA ALA A 33 -12.62 10.54 -13.82
C ALA A 33 -12.36 9.05 -14.03
N THR A 34 -11.09 8.63 -14.00
CA THR A 34 -10.69 7.23 -14.08
C THR A 34 -9.48 6.98 -13.18
N ALA A 35 -9.34 5.74 -12.73
CA ALA A 35 -8.13 5.21 -12.13
C ALA A 35 -7.79 3.91 -12.85
N GLU A 36 -6.71 3.93 -13.61
CA GLU A 36 -6.19 2.75 -14.28
C GLU A 36 -5.17 2.08 -13.35
N VAL A 37 -5.48 0.88 -12.90
CA VAL A 37 -4.70 0.17 -11.87
C VAL A 37 -4.25 -1.19 -12.41
N LEU A 38 -2.96 -1.45 -12.30
CA LEU A 38 -2.36 -2.76 -12.56
C LEU A 38 -1.88 -3.35 -11.23
N LEU A 39 -2.31 -4.58 -10.93
CA LEU A 39 -1.89 -5.32 -9.74
C LEU A 39 -1.07 -6.54 -10.15
N ALA A 40 0.13 -6.67 -9.56
CA ALA A 40 0.94 -7.87 -9.69
C ALA A 40 0.66 -8.80 -8.51
N LEU A 41 0.26 -10.04 -8.79
CA LEU A 41 0.02 -11.05 -7.77
C LEU A 41 1.26 -11.93 -7.60
N LEU A 42 1.61 -12.22 -6.34
CA LEU A 42 2.72 -13.10 -5.97
C LEU A 42 2.17 -14.33 -5.24
N PRO A 43 1.64 -15.34 -5.96
CA PRO A 43 0.92 -16.46 -5.36
C PRO A 43 1.80 -17.34 -4.46
N GLU A 44 3.11 -17.37 -4.66
CA GLU A 44 4.05 -18.12 -3.83
C GLU A 44 4.44 -17.38 -2.53
N TRP A 45 3.95 -16.15 -2.33
CA TRP A 45 4.35 -15.30 -1.22
C TRP A 45 3.16 -14.79 -0.42
N GLU A 46 3.35 -14.71 0.90
CA GLU A 46 2.43 -14.10 1.84
C GLU A 46 3.08 -12.88 2.48
N PHE A 47 2.39 -11.74 2.42
CA PHE A 47 2.81 -10.51 3.05
C PHE A 47 1.97 -10.27 4.30
N GLY A 48 2.65 -10.07 5.42
CA GLY A 48 2.05 -9.69 6.69
C GLY A 48 2.68 -8.39 7.21
N ARG A 49 2.18 -7.93 8.35
CA ARG A 49 2.83 -6.87 9.12
C ARG A 49 2.92 -7.27 10.59
N GLU A 50 4.05 -7.01 11.22
CA GLU A 50 4.33 -7.39 12.61
C GLU A 50 4.97 -6.24 13.39
N PRO A 51 4.69 -6.11 14.70
CA PRO A 51 5.23 -5.02 15.49
C PRO A 51 6.76 -5.00 15.47
N ASP A 52 7.33 -3.85 15.12
CA ASP A 52 8.76 -3.58 15.22
C ASP A 52 9.02 -2.56 16.33
N ALA A 53 9.78 -2.96 17.35
CA ALA A 53 10.13 -2.10 18.48
C ALA A 53 11.04 -0.92 18.11
N LEU A 54 11.78 -1.00 17.01
CA LEU A 54 12.67 0.07 16.55
C LEU A 54 11.88 1.20 15.89
N THR A 55 10.83 0.87 15.13
CA THR A 55 10.04 1.86 14.39
C THR A 55 8.77 2.27 15.14
N GLY A 56 8.27 1.41 16.02
CA GLY A 56 7.01 1.60 16.73
C GLY A 56 5.76 1.30 15.88
N TYR A 57 5.94 0.71 14.70
CA TYR A 57 4.85 0.37 13.76
C TYR A 57 4.83 -1.12 13.44
N ASP A 58 3.72 -1.58 12.86
CA ASP A 58 3.69 -2.90 12.23
C ASP A 58 4.44 -2.82 10.90
N GLU A 59 5.57 -3.51 10.77
CA GLU A 59 6.42 -3.48 9.58
C GLU A 59 6.24 -4.71 8.69
N LEU A 60 6.58 -4.57 7.41
CA LEU A 60 6.41 -5.63 6.42
C LEU A 60 7.19 -6.90 6.81
N VAL A 61 6.49 -8.03 6.84
CA VAL A 61 7.09 -9.36 6.92
C VAL A 61 6.71 -10.16 5.68
N VAL A 62 7.72 -10.72 5.02
CA VAL A 62 7.56 -11.50 3.79
C VAL A 62 7.83 -12.97 4.08
N ARG A 63 6.88 -13.84 3.73
CA ARG A 63 6.97 -15.29 3.91
C ARG A 63 6.72 -16.00 2.60
N ALA A 64 7.49 -17.05 2.31
CA ALA A 64 7.10 -17.98 1.27
C ALA A 64 5.89 -18.79 1.76
N ARG A 65 4.88 -18.95 0.90
CA ARG A 65 3.85 -19.96 1.15
C ARG A 65 4.49 -21.32 0.94
N GLY A 66 4.40 -22.20 1.94
CA GLY A 66 4.85 -23.59 1.79
C GLY A 66 4.16 -24.24 0.58
N LYS A 67 4.81 -25.23 -0.03
CA LYS A 67 4.19 -26.03 -1.10
C LYS A 67 2.95 -26.75 -0.61
#